data_AF-A0A2R6CAJ8-F1
#
_entry.id   AF-A0A2R6CAJ8-F1
#
_cell.length_a   1.000
_cell.length_b   1.000
_cell.length_c   1.000
_cell.angle_alpha   90.00
_cell.angle_beta   90.00
_cell.angle_gamma   90.00
#
_symmetry.space_group_name_H-M   'P 1'
#
loop_
_entity.id
_entity.type
_entity.pdbx_description
1 polymer ?
#
loop_
_entity_poly.entity_id
_entity_poly.type
_entity_poly.pdbx_seq_one_letter_code
_entity_poly.pdbx_strand_id
1 'polypeptide(L)'
;MRRLLPDSQIYMIYMDIRTWGLWEKLYWDSMEKYGINYIRGRVGEVYYTGEKLLVKGEDTLVRGPIEVLFDMLVLAVGMEPGEGTRQAARVFGLNLNEYGFLKPRQPNIHFDSGVGGVFLAGACVAPMSIEEALEEGSAAAMQAAKVLIRSSKQRVPI
;
A
#
# COMPACT_ATOMS: atom_id res chain seq x y z
N MET A 1 -5.79 -14.47 -12.11
CA MET A 1 -7.17 -14.87 -12.48
C MET A 1 -7.30 -15.20 -13.96
N ARG A 2 -7.15 -14.25 -14.91
CA ARG A 2 -7.25 -14.55 -16.37
C ARG A 2 -6.39 -15.70 -16.89
N ARG A 3 -5.19 -15.91 -16.35
CA ARG A 3 -4.35 -17.07 -16.74
C ARG A 3 -4.91 -18.42 -16.27
N LEU A 4 -5.60 -18.43 -15.13
CA LEU A 4 -6.16 -19.64 -14.51
C LEU A 4 -7.61 -19.88 -14.94
N LEU A 5 -8.35 -18.81 -15.21
CA LEU A 5 -9.75 -18.78 -15.63
C LEU A 5 -9.87 -17.87 -16.86
N PRO A 6 -9.50 -18.34 -18.07
CA PRO A 6 -9.47 -17.52 -19.28
C PRO A 6 -10.82 -16.90 -19.63
N ASP A 7 -11.90 -17.67 -19.42
CA ASP A 7 -13.27 -17.31 -19.76
C ASP A 7 -13.91 -16.34 -18.74
N SER A 8 -13.25 -16.08 -17.61
CA SER A 8 -13.77 -15.17 -16.59
C SER A 8 -13.85 -13.73 -17.10
N GLN A 9 -14.98 -13.07 -16.85
CA GLN A 9 -15.13 -11.64 -17.07
C GLN A 9 -14.71 -10.89 -15.82
N ILE A 10 -13.77 -9.95 -15.96
CA ILE A 10 -13.21 -9.19 -14.84
C ILE A 10 -13.54 -7.72 -15.02
N TYR A 11 -14.09 -7.13 -13.96
CA TYR A 11 -14.41 -5.71 -13.88
C TYR A 11 -13.69 -5.10 -12.69
N MET A 12 -12.93 -4.04 -12.95
CA MET A 12 -12.30 -3.21 -11.92
C MET A 12 -13.16 -1.96 -11.73
N ILE A 13 -13.85 -1.86 -10.60
CA ILE A 13 -14.63 -0.68 -10.22
C ILE A 13 -13.73 0.23 -9.38
N TYR A 14 -13.50 1.46 -9.83
CA TYR A 14 -12.48 2.34 -9.24
C TYR A 14 -12.89 3.82 -9.25
N MET A 15 -12.32 4.62 -8.35
CA MET A 15 -12.48 6.09 -8.39
C MET A 15 -11.41 6.74 -9.28
N ASP A 16 -10.14 6.45 -8.98
CA ASP A 16 -8.98 6.90 -9.75
C ASP A 16 -7.95 5.77 -9.84
N ILE A 17 -7.34 5.58 -11.03
CA ILE A 17 -6.23 4.64 -11.19
C ILE A 17 -4.94 5.33 -10.77
N ARG A 18 -4.24 4.75 -9.79
CA ARG A 18 -3.01 5.29 -9.22
C ARG A 18 -1.80 4.46 -9.63
N THR A 19 -1.60 4.27 -10.93
CA THR A 19 -0.39 3.65 -11.49
C THR A 19 0.56 4.75 -11.95
N TRP A 20 1.54 5.12 -11.12
CA TRP A 20 2.49 6.18 -11.44
C TRP A 20 3.73 5.67 -12.18
N GLY A 21 4.33 6.52 -13.01
CA GLY A 21 5.59 6.21 -13.70
C GLY A 21 5.51 4.92 -14.52
N LEU A 22 6.46 4.01 -14.29
CA LEU A 22 6.55 2.76 -15.04
C LEU A 22 5.37 1.79 -14.80
N TRP A 23 4.60 2.00 -13.74
CA TRP A 23 3.44 1.18 -13.41
C TRP A 23 2.26 1.39 -14.37
N GLU A 24 2.21 2.50 -15.10
CA GLU A 24 1.16 2.77 -16.08
C GLU A 24 1.08 1.69 -17.16
N LYS A 25 2.22 1.08 -17.51
CA LYS A 25 2.25 -0.04 -18.44
C LYS A 25 1.41 -1.23 -17.96
N LEU A 26 1.35 -1.50 -16.66
CA LEU A 26 0.52 -2.59 -16.11
C LEU A 26 -0.96 -2.32 -16.33
N TYR A 27 -1.38 -1.06 -16.21
CA TYR A 27 -2.77 -0.66 -16.46
C TYR A 27 -3.15 -0.90 -17.92
N TRP A 28 -2.35 -0.44 -18.88
CA TRP A 28 -2.57 -0.69 -20.30
C TRP A 28 -2.54 -2.17 -20.67
N ASP A 29 -1.50 -2.89 -20.23
CA ASP A 29 -1.35 -4.32 -20.46
C ASP A 29 -2.55 -5.11 -19.91
N SER A 30 -3.13 -4.67 -18.78
CA SER A 30 -4.31 -5.29 -18.18
C SER A 30 -5.55 -5.25 -19.09
N MET A 31 -5.71 -4.17 -19.87
CA MET A 31 -6.81 -4.06 -20.83
C MET A 31 -6.49 -4.79 -22.12
N GLU A 32 -5.36 -4.47 -22.74
CA GLU A 32 -5.03 -4.93 -24.09
C GLU A 32 -4.77 -6.44 -24.15
N LYS A 33 -4.04 -6.98 -23.17
CA LYS A 33 -3.62 -8.38 -23.18
C LYS A 33 -4.58 -9.29 -22.43
N TYR A 34 -5.28 -8.75 -21.44
CA TYR A 34 -6.10 -9.55 -20.53
C TYR A 34 -7.59 -9.18 -20.54
N GLY A 35 -8.00 -8.17 -21.33
CA GLY A 35 -9.41 -7.80 -21.49
C GLY A 35 -10.08 -7.44 -20.17
N ILE A 36 -9.39 -6.78 -19.24
CA ILE A 36 -10.00 -6.31 -18.00
C ILE A 36 -10.84 -5.07 -18.29
N ASN A 37 -12.10 -5.09 -17.87
CA ASN A 37 -13.01 -3.95 -18.01
C ASN A 37 -12.86 -3.02 -16.82
N TYR A 38 -12.84 -1.71 -17.06
CA TYR A 38 -12.73 -0.70 -16.03
C TYR A 38 -14.01 0.13 -15.96
N ILE A 39 -14.58 0.24 -14.77
CA ILE A 39 -15.77 1.06 -14.52
C ILE A 39 -15.38 2.13 -13.52
N ARG A 40 -15.41 3.39 -13.93
CA ARG A 40 -15.11 4.49 -13.04
C ARG A 40 -16.34 4.81 -12.20
N GLY A 41 -16.32 4.36 -10.95
CA GLY A 41 -17.47 4.42 -10.08
C GLY A 41 -17.15 4.13 -8.64
N ARG A 42 -18.15 4.35 -7.79
CA ARG A 42 -18.10 3.97 -6.38
C ARG A 42 -19.19 2.95 -6.10
N VAL A 43 -18.78 1.80 -5.58
CA VAL A 43 -19.72 0.82 -5.03
C VAL A 43 -20.32 1.40 -3.76
N GLY A 44 -21.65 1.42 -3.70
CA GLY A 44 -22.39 1.81 -2.51
C GLY A 44 -22.65 0.61 -1.61
N GLU A 45 -23.22 -0.45 -2.18
CA GLU A 45 -23.72 -1.59 -1.42
C GLU A 45 -23.59 -2.90 -2.21
N VAL A 46 -23.55 -4.01 -1.48
CA VAL A 46 -23.48 -5.36 -2.05
C VAL A 46 -24.50 -6.25 -1.36
N TYR A 47 -25.33 -6.92 -2.14
CA TYR A 47 -26.37 -7.82 -1.67
C TYR A 47 -26.11 -9.24 -2.16
N TYR A 48 -26.26 -10.23 -1.28
CA TYR A 48 -26.27 -11.63 -1.71
C TYR A 48 -27.69 -12.03 -2.13
N THR A 49 -27.85 -12.48 -3.38
CA THR A 49 -29.16 -12.85 -3.94
C THR A 49 -29.57 -14.29 -3.65
N GLY A 50 -28.74 -15.06 -2.93
CA GLY A 50 -28.89 -16.51 -2.74
C GLY A 50 -28.05 -17.35 -3.70
N GLU A 51 -27.56 -16.75 -4.79
CA GLU A 51 -26.66 -17.43 -5.76
C GLU A 51 -25.49 -16.52 -6.15
N LYS A 52 -25.74 -15.23 -6.37
CA LYS A 52 -24.75 -14.25 -6.83
C LYS A 52 -24.68 -13.03 -5.92
N LEU A 53 -23.72 -12.16 -6.19
CA LEU A 53 -23.55 -10.86 -5.53
C LEU A 53 -24.09 -9.77 -6.44
N LEU A 54 -25.16 -9.10 -6.02
CA LEU A 54 -25.64 -7.88 -6.65
C LEU A 54 -24.83 -6.70 -6.11
N VAL A 55 -24.00 -6.13 -6.96
CA VAL A 55 -23.19 -4.95 -6.65
C VAL A 55 -23.93 -3.72 -7.15
N LYS A 56 -24.24 -2.80 -6.23
CA LYS A 56 -24.88 -1.52 -6.52
C LYS A 56 -23.89 -0.38 -6.33
N GLY A 57 -23.86 0.54 -7.29
CA GLY A 57 -23.00 1.72 -7.23
C GLY A 57 -23.39 2.78 -8.24
N GLU A 58 -22.48 3.70 -8.49
CA GLU A 58 -22.65 4.76 -9.48
C GLU A 58 -21.51 4.70 -10.50
N ASP A 59 -21.85 4.71 -11.78
CA ASP A 59 -20.91 4.95 -12.87
C ASP A 59 -20.83 6.46 -13.09
N THR A 60 -19.67 7.03 -12.78
CA THR A 60 -19.46 8.49 -12.85
C THR A 60 -19.28 9.00 -14.27
N LEU A 61 -18.93 8.13 -15.23
CA LEU A 61 -18.75 8.52 -16.63
C LEU A 61 -20.09 8.57 -17.36
N VAL A 62 -20.93 7.57 -17.11
CA VAL A 62 -22.28 7.48 -17.71
C VAL A 62 -23.33 8.21 -16.85
N ARG A 63 -22.98 8.60 -15.61
CA ARG A 63 -23.87 9.23 -14.62
C ARG A 63 -25.14 8.39 -14.37
N GLY A 64 -24.94 7.09 -14.22
CA GLY A 64 -26.02 6.12 -14.06
C GLY A 64 -25.72 5.09 -12.98
N PRO A 65 -26.75 4.37 -12.49
CA PRO A 65 -26.54 3.32 -11.51
C PRO A 65 -25.77 2.15 -12.13
N ILE A 66 -24.84 1.59 -11.38
CA ILE A 66 -24.25 0.28 -11.64
C ILE A 66 -25.09 -0.72 -10.85
N GLU A 67 -25.74 -1.65 -11.54
CA GLU A 67 -26.38 -2.82 -10.93
C GLU A 67 -25.94 -4.08 -11.69
N VAL A 68 -24.94 -4.77 -11.17
CA VAL A 68 -24.32 -5.92 -11.86
C VAL A 68 -24.23 -7.10 -10.92
N LEU A 69 -24.54 -8.30 -11.44
CA LEU A 69 -24.39 -9.57 -10.74
C LEU A 69 -23.00 -10.14 -10.97
N PHE A 70 -22.30 -10.47 -9.88
CA PHE A 70 -20.99 -11.11 -9.88
C PHE A 70 -21.04 -12.44 -9.13
N ASP A 71 -20.26 -13.42 -9.59
CA ASP A 71 -20.08 -14.69 -8.88
C ASP A 71 -19.08 -14.54 -7.72
N MET A 72 -18.16 -13.57 -7.83
CA MET A 72 -17.14 -13.27 -6.83
C MET A 72 -16.85 -11.77 -6.81
N LEU A 73 -16.72 -11.21 -5.61
CA LEU A 73 -16.27 -9.85 -5.38
C LEU A 73 -14.93 -9.86 -4.63
N VAL A 74 -13.96 -9.11 -5.11
CA VAL A 74 -12.65 -8.94 -4.47
C VAL A 74 -12.53 -7.52 -3.97
N LEU A 75 -12.29 -7.35 -2.67
CA LEU A 75 -12.06 -6.05 -2.06
C LEU A 75 -10.56 -5.74 -2.05
N ALA A 76 -10.14 -4.74 -2.82
CA ALA A 76 -8.78 -4.19 -2.77
C ALA A 76 -8.63 -3.30 -1.53
N VAL A 77 -8.51 -3.93 -0.36
CA VAL A 77 -8.41 -3.23 0.93
C VAL A 77 -7.08 -2.47 1.05
N GLY A 78 -7.12 -1.33 1.75
CA GLY A 78 -5.93 -0.53 2.04
C GLY A 78 -5.02 -1.19 3.09
N MET A 79 -3.88 -0.55 3.32
CA MET A 79 -2.94 -0.96 4.37
C MET A 79 -3.20 -0.19 5.67
N GLU A 80 -3.16 -0.90 6.79
CA GLU A 80 -3.23 -0.34 8.13
C GLU A 80 -1.99 -0.77 8.94
N PRO A 81 -1.59 0.03 9.94
CA PRO A 81 -0.44 -0.32 10.78
C PRO A 81 -0.74 -1.59 11.59
N GLY A 82 0.13 -2.58 11.44
CA GLY A 82 0.05 -3.83 12.20
C GLY A 82 0.22 -3.61 13.72
N GLU A 83 -0.17 -4.62 14.50
CA GLU A 83 -0.04 -4.56 15.96
C GLU A 83 1.43 -4.36 16.41
N GLY A 84 2.37 -5.02 15.72
CA GLY A 84 3.80 -4.89 15.96
C GLY A 84 4.30 -3.45 15.83
N THR A 85 3.74 -2.65 14.93
CA THR A 85 4.08 -1.23 14.76
C THR A 85 3.78 -0.44 16.03
N ARG A 86 2.60 -0.64 16.63
CA ARG A 86 2.19 0.02 17.88
C ARG A 86 2.98 -0.49 19.08
N GLN A 87 3.32 -1.78 19.10
CA GLN A 87 4.18 -2.34 20.14
C GLN A 87 5.60 -1.74 20.06
N ALA A 88 6.20 -1.68 18.87
CA ALA A 88 7.50 -1.07 18.65
C ALA A 88 7.53 0.40 19.08
N ALA A 89 6.47 1.16 18.79
CA ALA A 89 6.36 2.55 19.23
C ALA A 89 6.46 2.69 20.75
N ARG A 90 5.76 1.83 21.51
CA ARG A 90 5.82 1.82 22.98
C ARG A 90 7.19 1.41 23.50
N VAL A 91 7.78 0.36 22.93
CA VAL A 91 9.07 -0.19 23.41
C VAL A 91 10.24 0.73 23.13
N PHE A 92 10.26 1.36 21.94
CA PHE A 92 11.38 2.19 21.49
C PHE A 92 11.14 3.70 21.69
N GLY A 93 10.02 4.10 22.29
CA GLY A 93 9.69 5.51 22.53
C GLY A 93 9.47 6.30 21.24
N LEU A 94 8.87 5.68 20.21
CA LEU A 94 8.60 6.31 18.92
C LEU A 94 7.23 6.98 18.91
N ASN A 95 7.10 8.02 18.10
CA ASN A 95 5.82 8.69 17.89
C ASN A 95 5.02 8.01 16.78
N LEU A 96 3.70 8.04 16.90
CA LEU A 96 2.78 7.65 15.82
C LEU A 96 2.24 8.90 15.10
N ASN A 97 1.88 8.75 13.83
CA ASN A 97 1.10 9.74 13.10
C ASN A 97 -0.42 9.58 13.39
N GLU A 98 -1.24 10.46 12.83
CA GLU A 98 -2.70 10.44 13.02
C GLU A 98 -3.39 9.16 12.51
N TYR A 99 -2.74 8.43 11.60
CA TYR A 99 -3.20 7.16 11.04
C TYR A 99 -2.65 5.92 11.79
N GLY A 100 -1.83 6.13 12.82
CA GLY A 100 -1.26 5.06 13.65
C GLY A 100 0.01 4.39 13.12
N PHE A 101 0.63 4.91 12.06
CA PHE A 101 1.96 4.48 11.59
C PHE A 101 3.07 5.19 12.37
N LEU A 102 4.31 4.67 12.33
CA LEU A 102 5.48 5.32 12.93
C LEU A 102 5.75 6.65 12.24
N LYS A 103 5.91 7.72 13.03
CA LYS A 103 6.15 9.07 12.56
C LYS A 103 7.66 9.33 12.48
N PRO A 104 8.22 9.53 11.29
CA PRO A 104 9.62 9.94 11.13
C PRO A 104 9.83 11.34 11.70
N ARG A 105 11.09 11.68 12.01
CA ARG A 105 11.46 13.01 12.52
C ARG A 105 11.15 14.12 11.52
N GLN A 106 11.36 13.85 10.23
CA GLN A 106 11.05 14.78 9.15
C GLN A 106 10.20 14.07 8.09
N PRO A 107 9.15 14.71 7.55
CA PRO A 107 8.25 14.06 6.59
C PRO A 107 8.93 13.42 5.39
N ASN A 108 10.01 14.03 4.87
CA ASN A 108 10.69 13.57 3.65
C ASN A 108 11.86 12.61 3.94
N ILE A 109 12.12 12.26 5.19
CA ILE A 109 13.23 11.40 5.59
C ILE A 109 12.68 10.26 6.43
N HIS A 110 12.26 9.20 5.76
CA HIS A 110 11.48 8.14 6.38
C HIS A 110 12.30 7.28 7.35
N PHE A 111 13.59 7.06 7.07
CA PHE A 111 14.44 6.21 7.90
C PHE A 111 14.78 6.79 9.29
N ASP A 112 14.58 8.09 9.48
CA ASP A 112 14.97 8.79 10.71
C ASP A 112 13.81 8.77 11.72
N SER A 113 13.94 7.93 12.74
CA SER A 113 12.92 7.79 13.78
C SER A 113 12.89 8.96 14.78
N GLY A 114 13.93 9.79 14.80
CA GLY A 114 14.16 10.81 15.84
C GLY A 114 14.70 10.26 17.17
N VAL A 115 14.72 8.94 17.37
CA VAL A 115 15.33 8.29 18.52
C VAL A 115 16.73 7.78 18.16
N GLY A 116 17.72 8.12 18.98
CA GLY A 116 19.11 7.76 18.73
C GLY A 116 19.32 6.25 18.62
N GLY A 117 19.86 5.80 17.48
CA GLY A 117 20.15 4.38 17.23
C GLY A 117 18.95 3.54 16.76
N VAL A 118 17.76 4.15 16.62
CA VAL A 118 16.57 3.50 16.06
C VAL A 118 16.29 4.08 14.68
N PHE A 119 16.09 3.20 13.70
CA PHE A 119 15.80 3.58 12.32
C PHE A 119 14.53 2.90 11.85
N LEU A 120 13.83 3.53 10.91
CA LEU A 120 12.59 3.02 10.35
C LEU A 120 12.85 2.51 8.92
N ALA A 121 12.10 1.49 8.50
CA ALA A 121 12.10 1.03 7.12
C ALA A 121 10.82 0.25 6.83
N GLY A 122 10.29 0.43 5.63
CA GLY A 122 9.17 -0.36 5.17
C GLY A 122 7.83 0.20 5.65
N ALA A 123 6.76 -0.59 5.45
CA ALA A 123 5.38 -0.13 5.57
C ALA A 123 4.94 0.22 7.01
N CYS A 124 5.88 0.23 7.96
CA CYS A 124 5.66 0.71 9.32
C CYS A 124 5.48 2.23 9.38
N VAL A 125 5.92 2.98 8.37
CA VAL A 125 5.82 4.45 8.28
C VAL A 125 4.56 4.90 7.52
N ALA A 126 4.20 4.21 6.44
CA ALA A 126 3.04 4.49 5.60
C ALA A 126 2.76 3.31 4.65
N PRO A 127 1.57 3.25 4.01
CA PRO A 127 1.33 2.35 2.89
C PRO A 127 2.36 2.59 1.78
N MET A 128 3.00 1.51 1.31
CA MET A 128 4.09 1.62 0.34
C MET A 128 4.20 0.37 -0.53
N SER A 129 4.93 0.49 -1.64
CA SER A 129 5.28 -0.63 -2.50
C SER A 129 6.48 -1.42 -1.97
N ILE A 130 6.72 -2.59 -2.55
CA ILE A 130 7.87 -3.43 -2.18
C ILE A 130 9.18 -2.73 -2.55
N GLU A 131 9.22 -2.05 -3.69
CA GLU A 131 10.39 -1.31 -4.18
C GLU A 131 10.76 -0.18 -3.22
N GLU A 132 9.77 0.61 -2.81
CA GLU A 132 9.97 1.68 -1.82
C GLU A 132 10.48 1.09 -0.49
N ALA A 133 9.95 -0.07 -0.06
CA ALA A 133 10.39 -0.72 1.18
C ALA A 133 11.85 -1.19 1.11
N LEU A 134 12.30 -1.66 -0.06
CA LEU A 134 13.69 -2.05 -0.32
C LEU A 134 14.63 -0.85 -0.29
N GLU A 135 14.22 0.27 -0.88
CA GLU A 135 14.96 1.53 -0.88
C GLU A 135 15.13 2.07 0.56
N GLU A 136 14.04 2.12 1.32
CA GLU A 136 14.08 2.54 2.73
C GLU A 136 14.92 1.60 3.59
N GLY A 137 14.80 0.28 3.39
CA GLY A 137 15.62 -0.71 4.09
C GLY A 137 17.11 -0.48 3.86
N SER A 138 17.49 -0.19 2.61
CA SER A 138 18.87 0.14 2.23
C SER A 138 19.34 1.44 2.89
N ALA A 139 18.49 2.48 2.88
CA ALA A 139 18.80 3.76 3.51
C ALA A 139 18.97 3.63 5.03
N ALA A 140 18.08 2.91 5.71
CA ALA A 140 18.14 2.64 7.14
C ALA A 140 19.41 1.86 7.51
N ALA A 141 19.76 0.83 6.73
CA ALA A 141 20.98 0.05 6.93
C ALA A 141 22.25 0.93 6.81
N MET A 142 22.30 1.82 5.82
CA MET A 142 23.41 2.77 5.66
C MET A 142 23.54 3.73 6.85
N GLN A 143 22.43 4.24 7.40
CA GLN A 143 22.49 5.11 8.57
C GLN A 143 22.90 4.37 9.84
N ALA A 144 22.40 3.15 10.04
CA ALA A 144 22.83 2.29 11.13
C ALA A 144 24.34 2.03 11.05
N ALA A 145 24.85 1.66 9.88
CA ALA A 145 26.28 1.45 9.65
C ALA A 145 27.11 2.72 9.94
N LYS A 146 26.63 3.90 9.51
CA LYS A 146 27.28 5.19 9.80
C LYS A 146 27.40 5.46 11.30
N VAL A 147 26.36 5.16 12.08
CA VAL A 147 26.39 5.29 13.55
C VAL A 147 27.40 4.31 14.17
N LEU A 148 27.41 3.06 13.71
CA LEU A 148 28.35 2.04 14.20
C LEU A 148 29.81 2.42 13.91
N ILE A 149 30.12 2.88 12.70
CA ILE A 149 31.48 3.30 12.29
C ILE A 149 31.95 4.52 13.10
N ARG A 150 31.07 5.49 13.36
CA ARG A 150 31.43 6.65 14.20
C ARG A 150 31.71 6.22 15.64
N SER A 151 30.90 5.30 16.16
CA SER A 151 31.04 4.78 17.52
C SER A 151 32.32 3.96 17.70
N SER A 152 32.78 3.22 16.68
CA SER A 152 34.04 2.48 16.73
C SER A 152 35.27 3.41 16.73
N LYS A 153 35.23 4.52 15.99
CA LYS A 153 36.31 5.51 15.95
C LYS A 153 36.45 6.31 17.25
N GLN A 154 35.36 6.53 17.99
CA GLN A 154 35.41 7.21 19.29
C GLN A 154 35.90 6.32 20.45
N ARG A 155 35.98 5.00 20.25
CA ARG A 155 36.44 4.03 21.26
C ARG A 155 37.95 3.75 21.25
N VAL A 156 38.75 4.54 20.52
CA VAL A 156 40.21 4.45 20.57
C VAL A 156 40.77 5.63 21.38
N PRO A 157 40.83 5.55 22.72
CA PRO A 157 41.78 6.35 23.49
C PRO A 157 43.14 5.67 23.40
N ILE A 158 44.15 6.39 22.93
CA ILE A 158 45.56 6.11 23.21
C ILE A 158 45.98 7.08 24.32
#